data_AF-A0A0G0BNY3-F1
#
_entry.id   AF-A0A0G0BNY3-F1
#
_cell.length_a   1.000
_cell.length_b   1.000
_cell.length_c   1.000
_cell.angle_alpha   90.00
_cell.angle_beta   90.00
_cell.angle_gamma   90.00
#
_symmetry.space_group_name_H-M   'P 1'
#
loop_
_entity.id
_entity.type
_entity.pdbx_description
1 polymer ?
#
loop_
_entity_poly.entity_id
_entity_poly.type
_entity_poly.pdbx_seq_one_letter_code
_entity_poly.pdbx_strand_id
1 'polypeptide(L)'
;MVQEQKTNNLNNNLKRLSEIAEWFDSREEVDVEEGLIKVKEAVALIKVSKQRLKEIDNEFKEIQKDIDIDGGDGSVNTGDISF
;
A
#
# COMPACT_ATOMS: atom_id res chain seq x y z
N MET A 1 27.17 12.43 -1.78
CA MET A 1 25.76 12.84 -1.95
C MET A 1 24.93 11.58 -1.95
N VAL A 2 24.26 11.27 -0.84
CA VAL A 2 23.46 10.04 -0.70
C VAL A 2 22.21 10.23 -1.54
N GLN A 3 22.07 9.39 -2.54
CA GLN A 3 20.92 9.34 -3.44
C GLN A 3 19.68 8.99 -2.59
N GLU A 4 18.83 9.98 -2.37
CA GLU A 4 17.49 9.94 -1.75
C GLU A 4 16.49 9.22 -2.67
N GLN A 5 16.92 8.09 -3.24
CA GLN A 5 16.24 7.39 -4.32
C GLN A 5 15.10 6.54 -3.76
N LYS A 6 13.88 6.95 -4.10
CA LYS A 6 12.69 6.09 -4.31
C LYS A 6 11.98 5.49 -3.08
N THR A 7 12.34 5.82 -1.85
CA THR A 7 11.60 5.31 -0.67
C THR A 7 10.26 5.99 -0.40
N ASN A 8 9.92 7.08 -1.11
CA ASN A 8 8.74 7.90 -0.82
C ASN A 8 7.59 7.82 -1.85
N ASN A 9 7.51 6.81 -2.74
CA ASN A 9 6.45 6.79 -3.77
C ASN A 9 5.04 6.71 -3.15
N LEU A 10 4.79 5.78 -2.23
CA LEU A 10 3.46 5.66 -1.59
C LEU A 10 3.12 6.87 -0.70
N ASN A 11 4.06 7.31 0.14
CA ASN A 11 3.86 8.45 1.03
C ASN A 11 3.58 9.73 0.23
N ASN A 12 4.36 10.00 -0.83
CA ASN A 12 4.12 11.13 -1.71
C ASN A 12 2.76 11.06 -2.41
N ASN A 13 2.32 9.87 -2.84
CA ASN A 13 1.00 9.72 -3.46
C ASN A 13 -0.12 10.02 -2.46
N LEU A 14 0.01 9.55 -1.21
CA LEU A 14 -0.97 9.81 -0.15
C LEU A 14 -0.99 11.29 0.25
N LYS A 15 0.18 11.93 0.35
CA LYS A 15 0.29 13.37 0.58
C LYS A 15 -0.38 14.15 -0.55
N ARG A 16 -0.13 13.77 -1.80
CA ARG A 16 -0.75 14.41 -2.96
C ARG A 16 -2.26 14.23 -3.00
N LEU A 17 -2.77 13.07 -2.62
CA LEU A 17 -4.21 12.83 -2.46
C LEU A 17 -4.83 13.72 -1.38
N SER A 18 -4.11 13.93 -0.28
CA SER A 18 -4.54 14.84 0.80
C SER A 18 -4.58 16.29 0.32
N GLU A 19 -3.56 16.74 -0.43
CA GLU A 19 -3.55 18.07 -1.05
C GLU A 19 -4.72 18.27 -2.04
N ILE A 20 -5.11 17.22 -2.78
CA ILE A 20 -6.28 17.29 -3.67
C ILE A 20 -7.57 17.42 -2.85
N ALA A 21 -7.72 16.67 -1.76
CA ALA A 21 -8.89 16.79 -0.88
C ALA A 21 -8.98 18.18 -0.25
N GLU A 22 -7.88 18.68 0.33
CA GLU A 22 -7.80 20.04 0.88
C GLU A 22 -8.11 21.12 -0.17
N TRP A 23 -7.70 20.91 -1.43
CA TRP A 23 -8.01 21.83 -2.52
C TRP A 23 -9.52 21.90 -2.80
N PHE A 24 -10.25 20.79 -2.68
CA PHE A 24 -11.71 20.79 -2.81
C PHE A 24 -12.37 21.47 -1.60
N ASP A 25 -11.89 21.20 -0.39
CA ASP A 25 -12.47 21.72 0.85
C ASP A 25 -12.19 23.22 1.05
N SER A 26 -11.11 23.75 0.48
CA SER A 26 -10.72 25.16 0.63
C SER A 26 -11.48 26.12 -0.28
N ARG A 27 -12.36 25.62 -1.16
CA ARG A 27 -13.10 26.44 -2.13
C ARG A 27 -14.60 26.44 -1.83
N GLU A 28 -15.19 27.63 -1.78
CA GLU A 28 -16.65 27.82 -1.61
C GLU A 28 -17.42 27.47 -2.88
N GLU A 29 -16.85 27.78 -4.05
CA GLU A 29 -17.34 27.35 -5.36
C GLU A 29 -16.24 26.62 -6.13
N VAL A 30 -16.57 25.46 -6.69
CA VAL A 30 -15.64 24.62 -7.44
C VAL A 30 -15.99 24.67 -8.92
N ASP A 31 -15.03 25.10 -9.75
CA ASP A 31 -15.12 24.93 -11.19
C ASP A 31 -15.12 23.43 -11.53
N VAL A 32 -16.17 22.99 -12.23
CA VAL A 32 -16.40 21.58 -12.57
C VAL A 32 -15.29 21.03 -13.48
N GLU A 33 -14.74 21.83 -14.40
CA GLU A 33 -13.65 21.39 -15.28
C GLU A 33 -12.35 21.19 -14.49
N GLU A 34 -11.99 22.14 -13.62
CA GLU A 34 -10.82 21.99 -12.74
C GLU A 34 -11.01 20.82 -11.77
N GLY A 35 -12.20 20.68 -11.19
CA GLY A 35 -12.55 19.57 -10.32
C GLY A 35 -12.39 18.22 -11.02
N LEU A 36 -12.85 18.11 -12.26
CA LEU A 36 -12.69 16.88 -13.06
C LEU A 36 -11.21 16.53 -13.29
N ILE A 37 -10.35 17.54 -13.51
CA ILE A 37 -8.90 17.32 -13.66
C ILE A 37 -8.30 16.79 -12.35
N LYS A 38 -8.67 17.37 -11.21
CA LYS A 38 -8.19 16.93 -9.89
C LYS A 38 -8.65 15.52 -9.54
N VAL A 39 -9.90 15.16 -9.87
CA VAL A 39 -10.41 13.79 -9.69
C VAL A 39 -9.64 12.80 -10.56
N LYS A 40 -9.33 13.15 -11.82
CA LYS A 40 -8.50 12.28 -12.69
C LYS A 40 -7.09 12.08 -12.12
N GLU A 41 -6.47 13.13 -11.60
CA GLU A 41 -5.17 13.05 -10.91
C GLU A 41 -5.27 12.12 -9.69
N ALA A 42 -6.28 12.29 -8.84
CA ALA A 42 -6.51 11.45 -7.67
C ALA A 42 -6.70 9.96 -8.04
N VAL A 43 -7.50 9.67 -9.09
CA VAL A 43 -7.70 8.30 -9.57
C VAL A 43 -6.38 7.65 -10.01
N ALA A 44 -5.52 8.39 -10.71
CA ALA A 44 -4.21 7.89 -11.11
C ALA A 44 -3.33 7.58 -9.89
N LEU A 45 -3.27 8.50 -8.91
CA LEU A 45 -2.51 8.33 -7.68
C LEU A 45 -3.00 7.14 -6.85
N ILE A 46 -4.32 6.95 -6.73
CA ILE A 46 -4.91 5.81 -6.03
C ILE A 46 -4.53 4.49 -6.71
N LYS A 47 -4.57 4.43 -8.05
CA LYS A 47 -4.18 3.22 -8.79
C LYS A 47 -2.73 2.83 -8.52
N VAL A 48 -1.82 3.80 -8.59
CA VAL A 48 -0.39 3.56 -8.31
C VAL A 48 -0.18 3.14 -6.85
N SER A 49 -0.87 3.80 -5.92
CA SER A 49 -0.78 3.49 -4.49
C SER A 49 -1.27 2.08 -4.17
N LYS A 50 -2.41 1.67 -4.74
CA LYS A 50 -2.95 0.30 -4.60
C LYS A 50 -1.99 -0.76 -5.15
N GLN A 51 -1.39 -0.49 -6.31
CA GLN A 51 -0.40 -1.39 -6.89
C GLN A 51 0.81 -1.55 -5.97
N ARG A 52 1.33 -0.44 -5.43
CA ARG A 52 2.46 -0.48 -4.50
C ARG A 52 2.13 -1.22 -3.21
N LEU A 53 0.94 -1.03 -2.66
CA LEU A 53 0.48 -1.76 -1.47
C LEU A 53 0.42 -3.28 -1.73
N LYS A 54 -0.03 -3.69 -2.91
CA LYS A 54 -0.07 -5.11 -3.28
C LYS A 54 1.33 -5.71 -3.38
N GLU A 55 2.30 -4.97 -3.91
CA GLU A 55 3.71 -5.41 -3.94
C GLU A 55 4.25 -5.61 -2.52
N ILE A 56 3.99 -4.65 -1.62
CA ILE A 56 4.40 -4.74 -0.22
C ILE A 56 3.74 -5.94 0.49
N ASP A 57 2.44 -6.18 0.26
CA ASP A 57 1.73 -7.34 0.81
C ASP A 57 2.32 -8.67 0.32
N ASN A 58 2.71 -8.74 -0.96
CA ASN A 58 3.38 -9.91 -1.50
C ASN A 58 4.77 -10.11 -0.88
N GLU A 59 5.58 -9.06 -0.77
CA GLU A 59 6.89 -9.11 -0.11
C GLU A 59 6.76 -9.60 1.34
N PHE A 60 5.77 -9.11 2.08
CA PHE A 60 5.49 -9.53 3.45
C PHE A 60 5.12 -11.01 3.54
N LYS A 61 4.29 -11.51 2.62
CA LYS A 61 3.90 -12.93 2.56
C LYS A 61 5.08 -13.85 2.26
N GLU A 62 5.99 -13.45 1.38
CA GLU A 62 7.20 -14.25 1.11
C GLU A 62 8.12 -14.30 2.33
N ILE A 63 8.32 -13.17 3.03
CA ILE A 63 9.05 -13.15 4.30
C ILE A 63 8.40 -14.07 5.33
N GLN A 64 7.06 -14.05 5.45
CA GLN A 64 6.36 -14.93 6.38
C GLN A 64 6.57 -16.41 6.02
N LYS A 65 6.52 -16.77 4.73
CA LYS A 65 6.83 -18.13 4.29
C LYS A 65 8.26 -18.52 4.62
N ASP A 66 9.24 -17.65 4.39
CA ASP A 66 10.64 -17.95 4.72
C ASP A 66 10.81 -18.23 6.23
N ILE A 67 10.11 -17.46 7.08
CA ILE A 67 10.10 -17.68 8.53
C ILE A 67 9.37 -18.99 8.90
N ASP A 68 8.22 -19.28 8.28
CA ASP A 68 7.44 -20.49 8.51
C ASP A 68 8.17 -21.75 8.01
N ILE A 69 8.99 -21.64 6.95
CA ILE A 69 9.81 -22.72 6.39
C ILE A 69 11.04 -23.00 7.28
N ASP A 70 11.68 -21.96 7.84
CA ASP A 70 12.75 -22.13 8.84
C ASP A 70 12.23 -22.57 10.22
N GLY A 71 10.91 -22.51 10.44
CA GLY A 71 10.20 -22.98 11.64
C GLY A 71 9.74 -24.45 11.58
N GLY A 72 10.18 -25.23 10.58
CA GLY A 72 9.78 -26.62 10.37
C GLY A 72 10.46 -27.67 11.27
N ASP A 73 10.07 -27.76 12.53
CA ASP A 73 9.78 -29.06 13.17
C ASP A 73 8.59 -28.88 14.13
N GLY A 74 7.60 -29.77 14.03
CA GLY A 74 6.44 -29.71 14.91
C GLY A 74 5.13 -30.28 14.36
N SER A 75 5.16 -31.19 13.38
CA SER A 75 4.05 -32.14 13.24
C SER A 75 4.04 -33.08 14.45
N VAL A 76 3.49 -32.63 15.59
CA VAL A 76 3.06 -33.55 16.64
C VAL A 76 1.72 -34.12 16.20
N ASN A 77 1.76 -35.27 15.53
CA ASN A 77 0.59 -36.10 15.35
C ASN A 77 0.30 -36.77 16.70
N THR A 78 -0.52 -36.14 17.54
CA THR A 78 -1.00 -36.73 18.81
C THR A 78 -2.06 -37.84 18.59
N GLY A 79 -2.04 -38.53 17.44
CA GLY A 79 -3.05 -39.50 17.05
C GLY A 79 -2.80 -40.94 17.50
N ASP A 80 -1.56 -41.33 17.85
CA ASP A 80 -1.23 -42.72 18.21
C ASP A 80 -0.62 -42.80 19.62
N ILE A 81 -1.45 -42.68 20.65
CA ILE A 81 -1.18 -43.31 21.94
C ILE A 81 -2.31 -44.31 22.19
N SER A 82 -2.12 -45.52 21.66
CA SER A 82 -2.94 -46.69 22.00
C SER A 82 -2.61 -47.08 23.44
N PHE A 83 -3.61 -47.00 24.33
CA PHE A 83 -3.57 -47.58 25.67
C PHE A 83 -3.72 -49.11 25.63
#